data_AF-A0A6I9PAG0-F1
#
_entry.id   AF-A0A6I9PAG0-F1
#
_cell.length_a   1.000
_cell.length_b   1.000
_cell.length_c   1.000
_cell.angle_alpha   90.00
_cell.angle_beta   90.00
_cell.angle_gamma   90.00
#
_symmetry.space_group_name_H-M   'P 1'
#
loop_
_entity.id
_entity.type
_entity.pdbx_description
1 polymer ?
#
loop_
_entity_poly.entity_id
_entity_poly.type
_entity_poly.pdbx_seq_one_letter_code
_entity_poly.pdbx_strand_id
1 'polypeptide(L)'
;MMIKNMSFKVGQTMTIVGVPKPDATNFAVNIGPNEKDITMHINARFNAHGDENAMVCNSYQDGIWCEEHREGGFPFSLGEEFKVRGCLCVWYVPCLFMSFL
;
A
#
# COMPACT_ATOMS: atom_id res chain seq x y z
N MET A 1 -4.85 0.95 -12.40
CA MET A 1 -5.68 -0.28 -12.55
C MET A 1 -6.70 -0.28 -11.43
N MET A 2 -7.93 -0.72 -11.67
CA MET A 2 -8.97 -0.82 -10.64
C MET A 2 -9.61 -2.19 -10.72
N ILE A 3 -9.72 -2.86 -9.59
CA ILE A 3 -10.35 -4.18 -9.46
C ILE A 3 -11.48 -4.03 -8.45
N LYS A 4 -12.70 -4.40 -8.85
CA LYS A 4 -13.91 -4.36 -8.00
C LYS A 4 -14.45 -5.78 -7.83
N ASN A 5 -15.26 -5.98 -6.79
CA ASN A 5 -15.96 -7.24 -6.51
C ASN A 5 -15.02 -8.45 -6.30
N MET A 6 -13.78 -8.21 -5.89
CA MET A 6 -12.86 -9.25 -5.44
C MET A 6 -13.00 -9.42 -3.93
N SER A 7 -13.27 -10.64 -3.47
CA SER A 7 -13.29 -10.94 -2.04
C SER A 7 -11.87 -11.14 -1.53
N PHE A 8 -11.48 -10.40 -0.49
CA PHE A 8 -10.24 -10.63 0.25
C PHE A 8 -10.58 -10.86 1.73
N LYS A 9 -10.30 -12.07 2.22
CA LYS A 9 -10.72 -12.58 3.53
C LYS A 9 -9.51 -12.91 4.39
N VAL A 10 -9.73 -12.93 5.70
CA VAL A 10 -8.71 -13.32 6.69
C VAL A 10 -8.12 -14.68 6.33
N GLY A 11 -6.80 -14.79 6.42
CA GLY A 11 -6.01 -15.97 6.04
C GLY A 11 -5.67 -16.06 4.55
N GLN A 12 -6.22 -15.18 3.70
CA GLN A 12 -5.84 -15.14 2.29
C GLN A 12 -4.59 -14.30 2.08
N THR A 13 -3.76 -14.71 1.13
CA THR A 13 -2.60 -13.94 0.67
C THR A 13 -2.92 -13.28 -0.66
N MET A 14 -2.73 -11.97 -0.72
CA MET A 14 -2.73 -11.23 -1.98
C MET A 14 -1.29 -11.07 -2.47
N THR A 15 -1.07 -11.33 -3.75
CA THR A 15 0.21 -11.05 -4.44
C THR A 15 -0.04 -9.99 -5.49
N ILE A 16 0.72 -8.90 -5.43
CA ILE A 16 0.73 -7.85 -6.45
C ILE A 16 2.08 -7.92 -7.15
N VAL A 17 2.04 -8.03 -8.48
CA VAL A 17 3.22 -7.97 -9.34
C VAL A 17 3.04 -6.77 -10.26
N GLY A 18 4.10 -5.98 -10.41
CA GLY A 18 4.06 -4.79 -11.26
C GLY A 18 5.45 -4.29 -11.57
N VAL A 19 5.53 -3.39 -12.54
CA VAL A 19 6.75 -2.69 -12.94
C VAL A 19 6.48 -1.20 -12.81
N PRO A 20 7.18 -0.45 -11.92
CA PRO A 20 7.08 0.98 -11.87
C PRO A 20 7.57 1.56 -13.19
N LYS A 21 6.93 2.63 -13.68
CA LYS A 21 7.42 3.28 -14.90
C LYS A 21 8.83 3.84 -14.67
N PRO A 22 9.70 3.90 -15.69
CA PRO A 22 11.05 4.45 -15.57
C PRO A 22 11.11 5.89 -15.04
N ASP A 23 10.03 6.65 -15.14
CA ASP A 23 9.88 8.05 -14.75
C ASP A 23 8.86 8.27 -13.61
N ALA A 24 8.44 7.20 -12.93
CA ALA A 24 7.47 7.31 -11.85
C ALA A 24 8.04 8.08 -10.64
N THR A 25 7.33 9.09 -10.16
CA THR A 25 7.63 9.74 -8.87
C THR A 25 7.18 8.88 -7.69
N ASN A 26 6.07 8.15 -7.86
CA ASN A 26 5.51 7.24 -6.88
C ASN A 26 4.55 6.24 -7.54
N PHE A 27 4.18 5.19 -6.81
CA PHE A 27 2.99 4.39 -7.09
C PHE A 27 2.25 4.07 -5.78
N ALA A 28 0.96 3.76 -5.89
CA ALA A 28 0.15 3.40 -4.75
C ALA A 28 -0.70 2.16 -5.00
N VAL A 29 -0.87 1.37 -3.93
CA VAL A 29 -1.82 0.27 -3.83
C VAL A 29 -2.85 0.66 -2.79
N ASN A 30 -4.11 0.70 -3.20
CA ASN A 30 -5.24 1.00 -2.32
C ASN A 30 -6.11 -0.25 -2.18
N ILE A 31 -6.38 -0.64 -0.94
CA ILE A 31 -7.31 -1.71 -0.61
C ILE A 31 -8.38 -1.14 0.31
N GLY A 32 -9.64 -1.33 -0.08
CA GLY A 32 -10.77 -0.88 0.70
C GLY A 32 -12.09 -1.30 0.06
N PRO A 33 -13.20 -1.15 0.79
CA PRO A 33 -14.53 -1.45 0.26
C PRO A 33 -14.94 -0.50 -0.87
N ASN A 34 -14.42 0.74 -0.89
CA ASN A 34 -14.75 1.74 -1.90
C ASN A 34 -13.66 2.84 -1.95
N GLU A 35 -13.85 3.85 -2.81
CA GLU A 35 -12.88 4.94 -3.03
C GLU A 35 -12.85 5.99 -1.90
N LYS A 36 -13.87 6.02 -1.05
CA LYS A 36 -13.97 6.92 0.11
C LYS A 36 -13.40 6.30 1.39
N ASP A 37 -13.29 4.97 1.41
CA ASP A 37 -12.81 4.18 2.54
C ASP A 37 -11.66 3.29 2.09
N ILE A 38 -10.42 3.73 2.33
CA ILE A 38 -9.21 2.95 2.06
C ILE A 38 -8.70 2.39 3.39
N THR A 39 -8.89 1.09 3.58
CA THR A 39 -8.41 0.37 4.77
C THR A 39 -6.89 0.31 4.79
N MET A 40 -6.25 0.13 3.62
CA MET A 40 -4.80 0.12 3.49
C MET A 40 -4.37 0.85 2.22
N HIS A 41 -3.65 1.94 2.41
CA HIS A 41 -2.92 2.67 1.39
C HIS A 41 -1.43 2.36 1.56
N ILE A 42 -0.82 1.79 0.54
CA ILE A 42 0.65 1.61 0.47
C ILE A 42 1.13 2.48 -0.67
N ASN A 43 2.00 3.44 -0.38
CA ASN A 43 2.55 4.35 -1.35
C ASN A 43 4.07 4.36 -1.31
N ALA A 44 4.67 3.75 -2.34
CA ALA A 44 6.10 3.83 -2.59
C ALA A 44 6.41 5.15 -3.31
N ARG A 45 7.17 6.03 -2.66
CA ARG A 45 7.60 7.33 -3.16
C ARG A 45 9.08 7.25 -3.55
N PHE A 46 9.38 7.25 -4.84
CA PHE A 46 10.77 7.35 -5.34
C PHE A 46 11.30 8.76 -5.08
N ASN A 47 10.52 9.76 -5.49
CA ASN A 47 10.76 11.18 -5.21
C ASN A 47 9.41 11.92 -5.32
N ALA A 48 8.68 12.00 -4.21
CA ALA A 48 7.35 12.61 -4.19
C ALA A 48 7.02 13.17 -2.80
N HIS A 49 6.28 14.29 -2.77
CA HIS A 49 5.80 14.90 -1.51
C HIS A 49 6.92 15.29 -0.51
N GLY A 50 8.14 15.50 -0.99
CA GLY A 50 9.31 15.79 -0.15
C GLY A 50 10.00 14.53 0.41
N ASP A 51 9.49 13.34 0.10
CA ASP A 51 10.11 12.07 0.45
C ASP A 51 10.94 11.53 -0.73
N GLU A 52 12.12 10.97 -0.43
CA GLU A 52 12.97 10.24 -1.37
C GLU A 52 13.11 8.79 -0.91
N ASN A 53 12.80 7.84 -1.79
CA ASN A 53 12.82 6.39 -1.52
C ASN A 53 12.14 6.00 -0.20
N ALA A 54 10.89 6.43 -0.02
CA ALA A 54 10.11 6.18 1.19
C ALA A 54 8.89 5.30 0.93
N MET A 55 8.63 4.38 1.86
CA MET A 55 7.39 3.63 1.94
C MET A 55 6.44 4.32 2.91
N VAL A 56 5.30 4.78 2.40
CA VAL A 56 4.28 5.44 3.22
C VAL A 56 3.03 4.58 3.26
N CYS A 57 2.66 4.16 4.46
CA CYS A 57 1.42 3.45 4.73
C CYS A 57 0.42 4.39 5.41
N ASN A 58 -0.85 4.33 5.04
CA ASN A 58 -1.91 5.09 5.69
C ASN A 58 -3.27 4.38 5.52
N SER A 59 -4.30 4.95 6.12
CA SER A 59 -5.71 4.68 5.85
C SER A 59 -6.45 5.98 5.53
N TYR A 60 -7.57 5.87 4.82
CA TYR A 60 -8.42 7.00 4.45
C TYR A 60 -9.86 6.66 4.85
N GLN A 61 -10.44 7.45 5.74
CA GLN A 61 -11.76 7.18 6.32
C GLN A 61 -12.56 8.49 6.32
N ASP A 62 -13.83 8.42 5.92
CA ASP A 62 -14.73 9.58 5.89
C ASP A 62 -14.17 10.80 5.14
N GLY A 63 -13.34 10.56 4.12
CA GLY A 63 -12.72 11.62 3.34
C GLY A 63 -11.44 12.23 3.94
N ILE A 64 -10.89 11.64 5.00
CA ILE A 64 -9.73 12.16 5.73
C ILE A 64 -8.63 11.10 5.80
N TRP A 65 -7.39 11.53 5.52
CA TRP A 65 -6.20 10.71 5.73
C TRP A 65 -5.88 10.61 7.23
N CYS A 66 -5.61 9.40 7.70
CA CYS A 66 -5.16 9.15 9.06
C CYS A 66 -3.65 9.47 9.22
N GLU A 67 -3.05 9.03 10.32
CA GLU A 67 -1.62 9.15 10.56
C GLU A 67 -0.81 8.31 9.56
N GLU A 68 0.19 8.93 8.92
CA GLU A 68 1.11 8.23 8.02
C GLU A 68 2.12 7.40 8.83
N HIS A 69 2.43 6.21 8.33
CA HIS A 69 3.49 5.35 8.85
C HIS A 69 4.58 5.20 7.80
N ARG A 70 5.81 5.49 8.22
CA ARG A 70 7.02 5.47 7.40
C ARG A 70 8.02 4.53 8.03
N GLU A 71 7.83 3.23 7.83
CA GLU A 71 8.71 2.20 8.39
C GLU A 71 9.18 1.23 7.32
N GLY A 72 10.40 0.71 7.49
CA GLY A 72 11.01 -0.27 6.60
C GLY A 72 11.98 0.33 5.59
N GLY A 73 12.40 -0.51 4.64
CA GLY A 73 13.25 -0.11 3.52
C GLY A 73 12.46 0.20 2.25
N PHE A 74 13.16 0.51 1.16
CA PHE A 74 12.57 0.81 -0.14
C PHE A 74 13.07 -0.17 -1.21
N PRO A 75 12.45 -1.36 -1.33
CA PRO A 75 12.90 -2.43 -2.23
C PRO A 75 12.31 -2.29 -3.64
N PHE A 76 12.29 -1.07 -4.20
CA PHE A 76 11.72 -0.80 -5.52
C PHE A 76 12.73 -0.06 -6.40
N SER A 77 12.84 -0.49 -7.65
CA SER A 77 13.60 0.20 -8.69
C SER A 77 12.66 0.62 -9.83
N LEU A 78 12.96 1.74 -10.45
CA LEU A 78 12.24 2.20 -11.64
C LEU A 78 12.50 1.27 -12.81
N GLY A 79 11.44 0.86 -13.53
CA GLY A 79 11.55 -0.03 -14.68
C GLY A 79 11.80 -1.50 -14.36
N GLU A 80 11.91 -1.89 -13.09
CA GLU A 80 12.10 -3.29 -12.67
C GLU A 80 10.82 -3.90 -12.08
N GLU A 81 10.66 -5.21 -12.23
CA GLU A 81 9.54 -5.92 -11.62
C GLU A 81 9.67 -5.97 -10.10
N PHE A 82 8.57 -5.70 -9.41
CA PHE A 82 8.42 -5.97 -7.98
C PHE A 82 7.33 -7.00 -7.73
N LYS A 83 7.42 -7.63 -6.55
CA LYS A 83 6.39 -8.52 -6.01
C LYS A 83 6.11 -8.19 -4.55
N VAL A 84 4.89 -7.72 -4.27
CA VAL A 84 4.41 -7.50 -2.90
C VAL A 84 3.48 -8.65 -2.52
N ARG A 85 3.72 -9.26 -1.36
CA ARG A 85 2.85 -10.28 -0.78
C ARG A 85 2.38 -9.83 0.60
N GLY A 86 1.07 -9.88 0.84
CA GLY A 86 0.47 -9.61 2.14
C GLY A 86 -0.60 -10.63 2.46
N CYS A 87 -0.52 -11.23 3.63
CA CYS A 87 -1.59 -12.05 4.20
C CYS A 87 -2.54 -11.14 4.99
N LEU A 88 -3.85 -11.27 4.77
CA LEU A 88 -4.82 -10.58 5.61
C LEU A 88 -4.92 -11.32 6.94
N CYS A 89 -4.36 -10.71 7.97
CA CYS A 89 -4.48 -11.18 9.35
C CYS A 89 -5.30 -10.16 10.14
N VAL A 90 -6.12 -10.63 11.08
CA VAL A 90 -6.80 -9.73 12.02
C VAL A 90 -5.80 -9.38 13.12
N TRP A 91 -5.23 -8.19 13.04
CA TRP A 91 -4.53 -7.58 14.16
C TRP A 91 -5.43 -6.44 14.67
N TYR A 92 -5.75 -6.46 15.97
CA TYR A 92 -6.57 -5.42 16.58
C TYR A 92 -5.72 -4.17 16.75
N VAL A 93 -5.91 -3.18 15.88
CA VAL A 93 -5.10 -1.95 15.92
C VAL A 93 -5.95 -0.78 15.41
N PRO A 94 -6.32 0.18 16.28
CA PRO A 94 -6.74 1.47 15.77
C PRO A 94 -5.50 2.12 15.15
N CYS A 95 -5.54 2.33 13.83
CA CYS A 95 -4.50 3.00 13.04
C CYS A 95 -3.20 2.20 12.77
N LEU A 96 -3.32 1.01 12.15
CA LEU A 96 -2.23 0.23 11.48
C LEU A 96 -1.18 -0.46 12.38
N PHE A 97 -1.31 -1.78 12.52
CA PHE A 97 -0.15 -2.68 12.61
C PHE A 97 -0.42 -3.87 11.68
N MET A 98 0.23 -3.87 10.51
CA MET A 98 0.46 -5.09 9.73
C MET A 98 1.96 -5.30 9.72
N SER A 99 2.46 -6.13 10.63
CA SER A 99 3.78 -6.71 10.49
C SER A 99 3.76 -7.67 9.29
N PHE A 100 4.46 -7.32 8.22
CA PHE A 100 4.79 -8.26 7.16
C PHE A 100 5.78 -9.27 7.76
N LEU A 101 5.39 -10.54 7.84
CA LEU A 101 6.30 -11.67 8.05
C LEU A 101 6.94 -12.06 6.72
#